data_AF-T0N0V6-F1
#
_entry.id   AF-T0N0V6-F1
#
_cell.length_a   1.000
_cell.length_b   1.000
_cell.length_c   1.000
_cell.angle_alpha   90.00
_cell.angle_beta   90.00
_cell.angle_gamma   90.00
#
_symmetry.space_group_name_H-M   'P 1'
#
loop_
_entity.id
_entity.type
_entity.pdbx_description
1 polymer ?
#
loop_
_entity_poly.entity_id
_entity_poly.type
_entity_poly.pdbx_seq_one_letter_code
_entity_poly.pdbx_strand_id
1 'polypeptide(L)'
;MKKKLLQGETELNQGAAELERNKEKITAAEIELNKGKQEGLEKLNIGRKELEDGEKEIAANLEKLKSEEEKANAKINDGESEIQKNREKLNDIKKPDWYVLGRAKNAGYETYRQDSDRIDSIGKVFPLIFFLVASLVSLTTMTRMVQEKRIEIGTFKALGYSSTAIVAHYLIYALSASILGSIIGVFVGFKLFPSLIMNAYATRYDIGEMVVPFNSNLALQAALIAIVFTAVAAVASALDELREVLSLSHETQTTKIG
;
A
#
# COMPACT_ATOMS: atom_id res chain seq x y z
N MET A 1 22.13 -3.96 137.96
CA MET A 1 20.86 -3.85 137.21
C MET A 1 20.96 -2.99 135.95
N LYS A 2 21.61 -1.81 135.95
CA LYS A 2 21.71 -0.91 134.76
C LYS A 2 22.27 -1.53 133.46
N LYS A 3 23.28 -2.41 133.53
CA LYS A 3 23.94 -3.00 132.34
C LYS A 3 23.06 -3.99 131.56
N LYS A 4 22.17 -4.71 132.25
CA LYS A 4 21.19 -5.63 131.63
C LYS A 4 20.02 -4.89 130.97
N LEU A 5 19.63 -3.72 131.50
CA LEU A 5 18.61 -2.86 130.90
C LEU A 5 19.11 -2.19 129.61
N LEU A 6 20.36 -1.75 129.57
CA LEU A 6 20.97 -1.13 128.38
C LEU A 6 21.17 -2.11 127.22
N GLN A 7 21.52 -3.38 127.53
CA GLN A 7 21.59 -4.45 126.53
C GLN A 7 20.20 -4.76 125.96
N GLY A 8 19.17 -4.88 126.81
CA GLY A 8 17.79 -5.08 126.35
C GLY A 8 17.26 -3.93 125.50
N GLU A 9 17.63 -2.68 125.80
CA GLU A 9 17.24 -1.50 125.00
C GLU A 9 17.96 -1.45 123.64
N THR A 10 19.22 -1.90 123.58
CA THR A 10 19.98 -1.99 122.32
C THR A 10 19.46 -3.13 121.44
N GLU A 11 19.13 -4.29 122.03
CA GLU A 11 18.52 -5.43 121.35
C GLU A 11 17.10 -5.09 120.86
N LEU A 12 16.30 -4.35 121.64
CA LEU A 12 14.99 -3.85 121.21
C LEU A 12 15.10 -2.89 120.03
N ASN A 13 16.06 -1.96 120.04
CA ASN A 13 16.27 -1.02 118.93
C ASN A 13 16.81 -1.73 117.67
N GLN A 14 17.68 -2.73 117.83
CA GLN A 14 18.15 -3.55 116.70
C GLN A 14 17.01 -4.41 116.11
N GLY A 15 16.19 -5.04 116.97
CA GLY A 15 15.01 -5.78 116.55
C GLY A 15 13.97 -4.90 115.88
N ALA A 16 13.75 -3.67 116.37
CA ALA A 16 12.87 -2.70 115.73
C ALA A 16 13.39 -2.26 114.36
N ALA A 17 14.70 -1.98 114.23
CA ALA A 17 15.31 -1.63 112.94
C ALA A 17 15.38 -2.80 111.94
N GLU A 18 15.43 -4.05 112.42
CA GLU A 18 15.35 -5.25 111.59
C GLU A 18 13.91 -5.53 111.15
N LEU A 19 12.95 -5.37 112.05
CA LEU A 19 11.52 -5.47 111.74
C LEU A 19 11.12 -4.47 110.65
N GLU A 20 11.61 -3.22 110.76
CA GLU A 20 11.31 -2.19 109.77
C GLU A 20 11.94 -2.48 108.41
N ARG A 21 13.20 -2.94 108.38
CA ARG A 21 13.85 -3.40 107.13
C ARG A 21 13.15 -4.60 106.50
N ASN A 22 12.63 -5.51 107.31
CA ASN A 22 11.88 -6.66 106.81
C ASN A 22 10.50 -6.25 106.28
N LYS A 23 9.81 -5.30 106.92
CA LYS A 23 8.58 -4.70 106.38
C LYS A 23 8.80 -3.98 105.06
N GLU A 24 9.90 -3.22 104.93
CA GLU A 24 10.27 -2.58 103.66
C GLU A 24 10.54 -3.61 102.57
N LYS A 25 11.27 -4.69 102.87
CA LYS A 25 11.50 -5.79 101.93
C LYS A 25 10.23 -6.52 101.52
N ILE A 26 9.31 -6.77 102.46
CA ILE A 26 8.01 -7.41 102.16
C ILE A 26 7.19 -6.49 101.26
N THR A 27 7.11 -5.21 101.59
CA THR A 27 6.40 -4.22 100.76
C THR A 27 7.01 -4.13 99.36
N ALA A 28 8.34 -4.10 99.24
CA ALA A 28 9.02 -4.10 97.95
C ALA A 28 8.76 -5.38 97.14
N ALA A 29 8.80 -6.55 97.80
CA ALA A 29 8.50 -7.83 97.18
C ALA A 29 7.02 -7.96 96.76
N GLU A 30 6.09 -7.41 97.54
CA GLU A 30 4.67 -7.35 97.18
C GLU A 30 4.43 -6.46 95.95
N ILE A 31 5.11 -5.30 95.88
CA ILE A 31 5.05 -4.42 94.71
C ILE A 31 5.60 -5.12 93.47
N GLU A 32 6.76 -5.78 93.57
CA GLU A 32 7.39 -6.50 92.46
C GLU A 32 6.55 -7.70 92.00
N LEU A 33 5.99 -8.47 92.94
CA LEU A 33 5.09 -9.59 92.64
C LEU A 33 3.82 -9.11 91.93
N ASN A 34 3.21 -8.02 92.41
CA ASN A 34 2.02 -7.45 91.78
C ASN A 34 2.33 -6.93 90.38
N LYS A 35 3.48 -6.27 90.18
CA LYS A 35 3.94 -5.83 88.86
C LYS A 35 4.18 -7.02 87.92
N GLY A 36 4.91 -8.05 88.37
CA GLY A 36 5.16 -9.26 87.58
C GLY A 36 3.88 -10.02 87.24
N LYS A 37 2.90 -10.05 88.15
CA LYS A 37 1.58 -10.62 87.90
C LYS A 37 0.79 -9.83 86.85
N GLN A 38 0.83 -8.49 86.91
CA GLN A 38 0.19 -7.64 85.90
C GLN A 38 0.82 -7.82 84.53
N GLU A 39 2.16 -7.78 84.43
CA GLU A 39 2.88 -7.99 83.17
C GLU A 39 2.65 -9.40 82.60
N GLY A 40 2.60 -10.42 83.47
CA GLY A 40 2.29 -11.80 83.07
C GLY A 40 0.86 -11.95 82.55
N LEU A 41 -0.11 -11.31 83.20
CA LEU A 41 -1.51 -11.28 82.74
C LEU A 41 -1.63 -10.54 81.41
N GLU A 42 -0.92 -9.43 81.23
CA GLU A 42 -0.91 -8.66 79.98
C GLU A 42 -0.31 -9.49 78.84
N LYS A 43 0.85 -10.14 79.05
CA LYS A 43 1.47 -11.04 78.06
C LYS A 43 0.57 -12.22 77.69
N LEU A 44 -0.12 -12.82 78.67
CA LEU A 44 -1.07 -13.90 78.42
C LEU A 44 -2.27 -13.42 77.60
N ASN A 45 -2.77 -12.21 77.85
CA ASN A 45 -3.88 -11.64 77.09
C ASN A 45 -3.45 -11.30 75.65
N ILE A 46 -2.24 -10.75 75.47
CA ILE A 46 -1.67 -10.49 74.13
C ILE A 46 -1.51 -11.81 73.37
N GLY A 47 -0.86 -12.82 73.96
CA GLY A 47 -0.66 -14.10 73.30
C GLY A 47 -1.96 -14.84 72.98
N ARG A 48 -2.98 -14.73 73.83
CA ARG A 48 -4.33 -15.25 73.54
C ARG A 48 -4.97 -14.54 72.34
N LYS A 49 -4.84 -13.22 72.27
CA LYS A 49 -5.38 -12.43 71.17
C LYS A 49 -4.65 -12.75 69.86
N GLU A 50 -3.33 -12.86 69.89
CA GLU A 50 -2.52 -13.26 68.72
C GLU A 50 -2.90 -14.67 68.22
N LEU A 51 -3.16 -15.61 69.14
CA LEU A 51 -3.61 -16.95 68.78
C LEU A 51 -5.01 -16.94 68.17
N GLU A 52 -5.94 -16.17 68.73
CA GLU A 52 -7.30 -16.00 68.18
C GLU A 52 -7.27 -15.34 66.79
N ASP A 53 -6.45 -14.30 66.61
CA ASP A 53 -6.29 -13.61 65.33
C ASP A 53 -5.62 -14.52 64.29
N GLY A 54 -4.62 -15.31 64.70
CA GLY A 54 -3.97 -16.31 63.84
C GLY A 54 -4.90 -17.46 63.43
N GLU A 55 -5.74 -17.95 64.35
CA GLU A 55 -6.76 -18.96 64.03
C GLU A 55 -7.79 -18.43 63.02
N LYS A 56 -8.24 -17.19 63.18
CA LYS A 56 -9.12 -16.51 62.21
C LYS A 56 -8.45 -16.34 60.85
N GLU A 57 -7.17 -15.97 60.82
CA GLU A 57 -6.41 -15.82 59.58
C GLU A 57 -6.24 -17.15 58.86
N ILE A 58 -5.90 -18.23 59.58
CA ILE A 58 -5.79 -19.58 59.01
C ILE A 58 -7.14 -20.02 58.43
N ALA A 59 -8.24 -19.81 59.15
CA ALA A 59 -9.58 -20.15 58.65
C ALA A 59 -9.93 -19.40 57.36
N ALA A 60 -9.67 -18.08 57.32
CA ALA A 60 -9.91 -17.26 56.14
C ALA A 60 -9.02 -17.65 54.94
N ASN A 61 -7.75 -17.99 55.19
CA ASN A 61 -6.82 -18.39 54.14
C ASN A 61 -7.15 -19.79 53.60
N LEU A 62 -7.62 -20.72 54.44
CA LEU A 62 -8.11 -22.03 54.00
C LEU A 62 -9.33 -21.92 53.08
N GLU A 63 -10.26 -21.01 53.40
CA GLU A 63 -11.43 -20.76 52.55
C GLU A 63 -11.03 -20.16 51.19
N LYS A 64 -10.11 -19.18 51.20
CA LYS A 64 -9.56 -18.60 49.97
C LYS A 64 -8.83 -19.64 49.12
N LEU A 65 -8.01 -20.49 49.74
CA LEU A 65 -7.27 -21.54 49.03
C LEU A 65 -8.24 -22.49 48.30
N LYS A 66 -9.28 -22.96 48.98
CA LYS A 66 -10.31 -23.82 48.36
C LYS A 66 -10.99 -23.15 47.18
N SER A 67 -11.40 -21.88 47.33
CA SER A 67 -12.06 -21.14 46.25
C SER A 67 -11.14 -20.93 45.04
N GLU A 68 -9.87 -20.63 45.28
CA GLU A 68 -8.90 -20.44 44.19
C GLU A 68 -8.50 -21.76 43.52
N GLU A 69 -8.40 -22.86 44.27
CA GLU A 69 -8.19 -24.21 43.72
C GLU A 69 -9.35 -24.62 42.81
N GLU A 70 -10.61 -24.40 43.23
CA GLU A 70 -11.78 -24.69 42.40
C GLU A 70 -11.78 -23.87 41.10
N LYS A 71 -11.46 -22.57 41.18
CA LYS A 71 -11.34 -21.71 39.98
C LYS A 71 -10.20 -22.14 39.06
N ALA A 72 -9.05 -22.52 39.63
CA ALA A 72 -7.90 -22.97 38.85
C ALA A 72 -8.22 -24.28 38.12
N ASN A 73 -8.81 -25.25 38.82
CA ASN A 73 -9.24 -26.52 38.24
C ASN A 73 -10.32 -26.33 37.17
N ALA A 74 -11.28 -25.43 37.39
CA ALA A 74 -12.29 -25.10 36.38
C ALA A 74 -11.65 -24.52 35.10
N LYS A 75 -10.69 -23.60 35.22
CA LYS A 75 -9.96 -23.03 34.07
C LYS A 75 -9.10 -24.07 33.36
N ILE A 76 -8.45 -24.97 34.09
CA ILE A 76 -7.66 -26.05 33.50
C ILE A 76 -8.58 -26.98 32.70
N ASN A 77 -9.70 -27.42 33.27
CA ASN A 77 -10.65 -28.30 32.61
C ASN A 77 -11.27 -27.65 31.35
N ASP A 78 -11.61 -26.37 31.43
CA ASP A 78 -12.12 -25.61 30.27
C ASP A 78 -11.05 -25.49 29.17
N GLY A 79 -9.82 -25.13 29.55
CA GLY A 79 -8.69 -25.08 28.62
C GLY A 79 -8.37 -26.42 27.96
N GLU A 80 -8.42 -27.53 28.70
CA GLU A 80 -8.26 -28.88 28.15
C GLU A 80 -9.39 -29.23 27.16
N SER A 81 -10.63 -28.86 27.48
CA SER A 81 -11.79 -29.03 26.58
C SER A 81 -11.62 -28.22 25.29
N GLU A 82 -11.16 -26.98 25.36
CA GLU A 82 -10.88 -26.15 24.19
C GLU A 82 -9.74 -26.72 23.33
N ILE A 83 -8.64 -27.17 23.96
CA ILE A 83 -7.53 -27.82 23.27
C ILE A 83 -8.02 -29.07 22.53
N GLN A 84 -8.85 -29.89 23.18
CA GLN A 84 -9.40 -31.09 22.57
C GLN A 84 -10.31 -30.77 21.39
N LYS A 85 -11.24 -29.81 21.54
CA LYS A 85 -12.10 -29.33 20.44
C LYS A 85 -11.28 -28.79 19.28
N ASN A 86 -10.23 -28.03 19.55
CA ASN A 86 -9.36 -27.48 18.50
C ASN A 86 -8.53 -28.56 17.82
N ARG A 87 -8.07 -29.58 18.55
CA ARG A 87 -7.40 -30.75 17.98
C ARG A 87 -8.33 -31.55 17.06
N GLU A 88 -9.59 -31.74 17.44
CA GLU A 88 -10.60 -32.36 16.61
C GLU A 88 -10.88 -31.55 15.35
N LYS A 89 -11.04 -30.23 15.47
CA LYS A 89 -11.17 -29.34 14.30
C LYS A 89 -9.97 -29.47 13.37
N LEU A 90 -8.74 -29.51 13.89
CA LEU A 90 -7.54 -29.67 13.06
C LEU A 90 -7.51 -31.01 12.33
N ASN A 91 -7.98 -32.09 12.97
CA ASN A 91 -8.08 -33.41 12.34
C ASN A 91 -9.18 -33.47 11.28
N ASP A 92 -10.26 -32.70 11.45
CA ASP A 92 -11.38 -32.61 10.51
C ASP A 92 -11.11 -31.64 9.34
N ILE A 93 -10.04 -30.84 9.39
CA ILE A 93 -9.61 -30.05 8.23
C ILE A 93 -9.23 -31.02 7.11
N LYS A 94 -10.13 -31.11 6.13
CA LYS A 94 -9.89 -31.83 4.89
C LYS A 94 -8.61 -31.28 4.25
N LYS A 95 -7.66 -32.17 3.99
CA LYS A 95 -6.41 -31.81 3.31
C LYS A 95 -6.76 -31.10 2.00
N PRO A 96 -6.17 -29.94 1.70
CA PRO A 96 -6.49 -29.22 0.48
C PRO A 96 -6.06 -30.05 -0.73
N ASP A 97 -6.98 -30.19 -1.69
CA ASP A 97 -6.63 -30.67 -3.02
C ASP A 97 -5.81 -29.57 -3.70
N TRP A 98 -4.52 -29.82 -3.90
CA TRP A 98 -3.62 -28.88 -4.56
C TRP A 98 -3.60 -29.18 -6.06
N TYR A 99 -3.86 -28.16 -6.86
CA TYR A 99 -3.78 -28.23 -8.32
C TYR A 99 -2.57 -27.44 -8.78
N VAL A 100 -1.69 -28.07 -9.57
CA VAL A 100 -0.62 -27.35 -10.27
C VAL A 100 -1.21 -26.76 -11.55
N LEU A 101 -1.71 -25.52 -11.45
CA LEU A 101 -2.20 -24.77 -12.60
C LEU A 101 -1.00 -24.12 -13.32
N GLY A 102 -0.78 -24.50 -14.57
CA GLY A 102 0.14 -23.77 -15.44
C GLY A 102 -0.36 -22.33 -15.72
N ARG A 103 0.50 -21.47 -16.27
CA ARG A 103 0.18 -20.05 -16.55
C ARG A 103 -1.13 -19.85 -17.32
N ALA A 104 -1.41 -20.72 -18.30
CA ALA A 104 -2.62 -20.67 -19.11
C ALA A 104 -3.92 -20.98 -18.34
N LYS A 105 -3.84 -21.62 -17.17
CA LYS A 105 -5.01 -21.91 -16.32
C LYS A 105 -5.14 -20.94 -15.15
N ASN A 106 -4.18 -20.02 -14.98
CA ASN A 106 -4.28 -18.99 -13.96
C ASN A 106 -5.10 -17.82 -14.51
N ALA A 107 -6.21 -17.51 -13.83
CA ALA A 107 -7.16 -16.50 -14.27
C ALA A 107 -6.51 -15.10 -14.44
N GLY A 108 -5.54 -14.74 -13.60
CA GLY A 108 -4.83 -13.47 -13.70
C GLY A 108 -4.00 -13.36 -14.98
N TYR A 109 -3.20 -14.39 -15.28
CA TYR A 109 -2.39 -14.44 -16.49
C TYR A 109 -3.24 -14.49 -17.76
N GLU A 110 -4.31 -15.29 -17.76
CA GLU A 110 -5.19 -15.39 -18.93
C GLU A 110 -5.95 -14.08 -19.18
N THR A 111 -6.43 -13.40 -18.13
CA THR A 111 -7.10 -12.09 -18.30
C THR A 111 -6.13 -11.04 -18.82
N TYR A 112 -4.90 -10.99 -18.28
CA TYR A 112 -3.87 -10.07 -18.78
C TYR A 112 -3.50 -10.34 -20.24
N ARG A 113 -3.40 -11.62 -20.63
CA ARG A 113 -3.17 -12.02 -22.03
C ARG A 113 -4.33 -11.57 -22.93
N GLN A 114 -5.57 -11.79 -22.52
CA GLN A 114 -6.74 -11.36 -23.29
C GLN A 114 -6.80 -9.84 -23.44
N ASP A 115 -6.48 -9.09 -22.39
CA ASP A 115 -6.42 -7.63 -22.45
C ASP A 115 -5.28 -7.14 -23.36
N SER A 116 -4.13 -7.82 -23.33
CA SER A 116 -3.01 -7.54 -24.24
C SER A 116 -3.39 -7.81 -25.71
N ASP A 117 -4.07 -8.93 -25.99
CA ASP A 117 -4.54 -9.28 -27.33
C ASP A 117 -5.60 -8.28 -27.85
N ARG A 118 -6.43 -7.72 -26.95
CA ARG A 118 -7.38 -6.63 -27.27
C ARG A 118 -6.64 -5.34 -27.65
N ILE A 119 -5.62 -4.95 -26.88
CA ILE A 119 -4.81 -3.76 -27.18
C ILE A 119 -4.08 -3.93 -28.51
N ASP A 120 -3.51 -5.11 -28.79
CA ASP A 120 -2.86 -5.41 -30.07
C ASP A 120 -3.85 -5.29 -31.25
N SER A 121 -5.07 -5.80 -31.08
CA SER A 121 -6.13 -5.70 -32.08
C SER A 121 -6.51 -4.24 -32.36
N ILE A 122 -6.67 -3.41 -31.32
CA ILE A 122 -6.93 -1.98 -31.46
C ILE A 122 -5.75 -1.29 -32.16
N GLY A 123 -4.52 -1.60 -31.75
CA GLY A 123 -3.29 -1.05 -32.33
C GLY A 123 -3.11 -1.32 -33.83
N LYS A 124 -3.72 -2.39 -34.36
CA LYS A 124 -3.70 -2.72 -35.80
C LYS A 124 -4.72 -1.92 -36.62
N VAL A 125 -5.92 -1.69 -36.07
CA VAL A 125 -7.03 -1.08 -36.84
C VAL A 125 -7.04 0.44 -36.74
N PHE A 126 -6.72 0.99 -35.58
CA PHE A 126 -6.83 2.43 -35.30
C PHE A 126 -5.93 3.32 -36.19
N PRO A 127 -4.68 2.94 -36.51
CA PRO A 127 -3.82 3.73 -37.39
C PRO A 127 -4.40 3.97 -38.78
N LEU A 128 -5.14 3.01 -39.33
CA LEU A 128 -5.76 3.15 -40.66
C LEU A 128 -6.71 4.35 -40.71
N ILE A 129 -7.53 4.54 -39.66
CA ILE A 129 -8.46 5.67 -39.58
C ILE A 129 -7.69 7.00 -39.55
N PHE A 130 -6.63 7.07 -38.75
CA PHE A 130 -5.80 8.28 -38.70
C PHE A 130 -5.08 8.56 -40.02
N PHE A 131 -4.62 7.55 -40.74
CA PHE A 131 -4.04 7.75 -42.07
C PHE A 131 -5.07 8.26 -43.08
N LEU A 132 -6.32 7.77 -43.03
CA LEU A 132 -7.39 8.29 -43.88
C LEU A 132 -7.72 9.75 -43.55
N VAL A 133 -7.83 10.09 -42.28
CA VAL A 133 -8.07 11.47 -41.83
C VAL A 133 -6.90 12.38 -42.25
N ALA A 134 -5.66 11.96 -42.01
CA ALA A 134 -4.47 12.71 -42.40
C ALA A 134 -4.39 12.89 -43.93
N SER A 135 -4.71 11.84 -44.70
CA SER A 135 -4.77 11.89 -46.16
C SER A 135 -5.83 12.87 -46.64
N LEU A 136 -7.03 12.87 -46.06
CA LEU A 136 -8.10 13.80 -46.41
C LEU A 136 -7.71 15.25 -46.11
N VAL A 137 -7.17 15.50 -44.91
CA VAL A 137 -6.71 16.84 -44.50
C VAL A 137 -5.56 17.31 -45.39
N SER A 138 -4.61 16.43 -45.71
CA SER A 138 -3.50 16.71 -46.61
C SER A 138 -3.99 17.01 -48.03
N LEU A 139 -4.92 16.21 -48.55
CA LEU A 139 -5.55 16.42 -49.86
C LEU A 139 -6.21 17.80 -49.92
N THR A 140 -7.09 18.13 -48.97
CA THR A 140 -7.77 19.43 -48.94
C THR A 140 -6.79 20.60 -48.80
N THR A 141 -5.77 20.46 -47.96
CA THR A 141 -4.77 21.51 -47.76
C THR A 141 -3.93 21.75 -49.01
N MET A 142 -3.50 20.67 -49.68
CA MET A 142 -2.77 20.76 -50.94
C MET A 142 -3.64 21.35 -52.05
N THR A 143 -4.90 20.93 -52.16
CA THR A 143 -5.80 21.46 -53.20
C THR A 143 -5.96 22.97 -53.02
N ARG A 144 -6.19 23.42 -51.78
CA ARG A 144 -6.27 24.85 -51.49
C ARG A 144 -4.97 25.59 -51.83
N MET A 145 -3.81 25.01 -51.50
CA MET A 145 -2.51 25.61 -51.81
C MET A 145 -2.27 25.74 -53.32
N VAL A 146 -2.61 24.71 -54.11
CA VAL A 146 -2.45 24.73 -55.56
C VAL A 146 -3.41 25.75 -56.19
N GLN A 147 -4.64 25.86 -55.68
CA GLN A 147 -5.62 26.86 -56.12
C GLN A 147 -5.15 28.30 -55.84
N GLU A 148 -4.60 28.55 -54.65
CA GLU A 148 -4.02 29.86 -54.30
C GLU A 148 -2.87 30.26 -55.24
N LYS A 149 -2.14 29.27 -55.80
CA LYS A 149 -1.01 29.46 -56.73
C LYS A 149 -1.33 29.19 -58.19
N ARG A 150 -2.62 29.16 -58.56
CA ARG A 150 -3.08 28.81 -59.92
C ARG A 150 -2.51 29.72 -61.02
N ILE A 151 -2.34 31.01 -60.73
CA ILE A 151 -1.74 31.97 -61.67
C ILE A 151 -0.27 31.64 -61.94
N GLU A 152 0.51 31.36 -60.90
CA GLU A 152 1.93 30.98 -61.03
C GLU A 152 2.09 29.69 -61.85
N ILE A 153 1.22 28.71 -61.62
CA ILE A 153 1.18 27.45 -62.39
C ILE A 153 0.92 27.73 -63.88
N GLY A 154 -0.02 28.62 -64.19
CA GLY A 154 -0.30 29.06 -65.55
C GLY A 154 0.90 29.71 -66.23
N THR A 155 1.63 30.57 -65.52
CA THR A 155 2.86 31.19 -66.02
C THR A 155 3.95 30.16 -66.28
N PHE A 156 4.20 29.22 -65.37
CA PHE A 156 5.19 28.16 -65.59
C PHE A 156 4.84 27.29 -66.80
N LYS A 157 3.56 26.99 -67.00
CA LYS A 157 3.10 26.20 -68.15
C LYS A 157 3.27 26.97 -69.47
N ALA A 158 3.04 28.28 -69.48
CA ALA A 158 3.31 29.15 -70.64
C ALA A 158 4.80 29.26 -70.97
N LEU A 159 5.67 29.15 -69.96
CA LEU A 159 7.14 29.10 -70.13
C LEU A 159 7.66 27.70 -70.54
N GLY A 160 6.78 26.72 -70.75
CA GLY A 160 7.13 25.38 -71.23
C GLY A 160 7.50 24.37 -70.13
N TYR A 161 7.24 24.65 -68.86
CA TYR A 161 7.45 23.66 -67.80
C TYR A 161 6.48 22.48 -67.93
N SER A 162 6.99 21.27 -67.71
CA SER A 162 6.17 20.06 -67.71
C SER A 162 5.25 20.01 -66.49
N SER A 163 4.07 19.41 -66.65
CA SER A 163 3.12 19.23 -65.54
C SER A 163 3.72 18.40 -64.40
N THR A 164 4.61 17.46 -64.72
CA THR A 164 5.34 16.64 -63.76
C THR A 164 6.29 17.47 -62.89
N ALA A 165 6.97 18.47 -63.46
CA ALA A 165 7.86 19.35 -62.68
C ALA A 165 7.08 20.17 -61.66
N ILE A 166 5.87 20.61 -62.02
CA ILE A 166 4.97 21.35 -61.13
C ILE A 166 4.49 20.43 -59.99
N VAL A 167 4.03 19.21 -60.30
CA VAL A 167 3.64 18.22 -59.26
C VAL A 167 4.81 17.89 -58.33
N ALA A 168 6.02 17.72 -58.87
CA ALA A 168 7.20 17.41 -58.07
C ALA A 168 7.52 18.50 -57.05
N HIS A 169 7.33 19.78 -57.39
CA HIS A 169 7.52 20.89 -56.46
C HIS A 169 6.59 20.78 -55.23
N TYR A 170 5.30 20.53 -55.45
CA TYR A 170 4.32 20.34 -54.37
C TYR A 170 4.55 19.04 -53.59
N LEU A 171 5.01 17.98 -54.27
CA LEU A 171 5.36 16.72 -53.62
C LEU A 171 6.53 16.87 -52.65
N ILE A 172 7.58 17.62 -53.00
CA ILE A 172 8.70 17.90 -52.10
C ILE A 172 8.22 18.64 -50.84
N TYR A 173 7.29 19.57 -51.00
CA TYR A 173 6.69 20.27 -49.87
C TYR A 173 5.91 19.30 -48.95
N ALA A 174 5.08 18.43 -49.53
CA ALA A 174 4.36 17.39 -48.78
C ALA A 174 5.31 16.44 -48.04
N LEU A 175 6.37 15.99 -48.72
CA LEU A 175 7.34 15.05 -48.19
C LEU A 175 8.10 15.66 -47.01
N SER A 176 8.57 16.91 -47.12
CA SER A 176 9.29 17.57 -46.03
C SER A 176 8.43 17.71 -44.77
N ALA A 177 7.16 18.09 -44.92
CA ALA A 177 6.20 18.14 -43.81
C ALA A 177 5.96 16.75 -43.20
N SER A 178 5.78 15.72 -44.03
CA SER A 178 5.53 14.34 -43.57
C SER A 178 6.72 13.72 -42.83
N ILE A 179 7.96 14.03 -43.23
CA ILE A 179 9.18 13.56 -42.57
C ILE A 179 9.28 14.17 -41.17
N LEU A 180 9.12 15.49 -41.06
CA LEU A 180 9.16 16.19 -39.78
C LEU A 180 8.05 15.70 -38.84
N GLY A 181 6.84 15.56 -39.37
CA GLY A 181 5.70 15.02 -38.63
C GLY A 181 5.95 13.58 -38.16
N SER A 182 6.56 12.74 -38.99
CA SER A 182 6.88 11.35 -38.64
C SER A 182 7.94 11.26 -37.55
N ILE A 183 8.99 12.08 -37.59
CA ILE A 183 10.03 12.12 -36.55
C ILE A 183 9.41 12.49 -35.20
N ILE A 184 8.61 13.55 -35.16
CA ILE A 184 7.93 14.01 -33.94
C ILE A 184 6.94 12.94 -33.47
N GLY A 185 6.15 12.39 -34.40
CA GLY A 185 5.14 11.37 -34.12
C GLY A 185 5.73 10.08 -33.56
N VAL A 186 6.85 9.59 -34.10
CA VAL A 186 7.58 8.43 -33.56
C VAL A 186 8.10 8.73 -32.17
N PHE A 187 8.75 9.88 -31.96
CA PHE A 187 9.32 10.23 -30.66
C PHE A 187 8.25 10.33 -29.57
N VAL A 188 7.16 11.06 -29.85
CA VAL A 188 6.03 11.20 -28.93
C VAL A 188 5.31 9.87 -28.77
N GLY A 189 5.07 9.14 -29.86
CA GLY A 189 4.30 7.91 -29.86
C GLY A 189 4.94 6.79 -29.03
N PHE A 190 6.24 6.55 -29.21
CA PHE A 190 6.97 5.51 -28.47
C PHE A 190 7.16 5.85 -26.98
N LYS A 191 7.10 7.13 -26.60
CA LYS A 191 7.27 7.54 -25.20
C LYS A 191 5.94 7.68 -24.45
N LEU A 192 4.94 8.26 -25.11
CA LEU A 192 3.67 8.62 -24.49
C LEU A 192 2.74 7.40 -24.36
N PHE A 193 2.47 6.69 -25.46
CA PHE A 193 1.45 5.63 -25.45
C PHE A 193 1.81 4.44 -24.56
N PRO A 194 3.02 3.85 -24.63
CA PRO A 194 3.34 2.71 -23.76
C PRO A 194 3.29 3.07 -22.27
N SER A 195 3.79 4.26 -21.91
CA SER A 195 3.76 4.74 -20.52
C SER A 195 2.33 4.93 -20.02
N LEU A 196 1.46 5.57 -20.81
CA LEU A 196 0.05 5.77 -20.45
C LEU A 196 -0.71 4.44 -20.31
N ILE A 197 -0.53 3.52 -21.27
CA ILE A 197 -1.22 2.23 -21.25
C ILE A 197 -0.72 1.39 -20.07
N MET A 198 0.60 1.30 -19.84
CA MET A 198 1.12 0.51 -18.73
C MET A 198 0.74 1.06 -17.37
N ASN A 199 0.75 2.38 -17.18
CA ASN A 199 0.31 2.98 -15.92
C ASN A 199 -1.18 2.70 -15.66
N ALA A 200 -2.03 2.76 -16.69
CA ALA A 200 -3.44 2.39 -16.56
C ALA A 200 -3.62 0.93 -16.11
N TYR A 201 -2.81 0.00 -16.64
CA TYR A 201 -2.87 -1.42 -16.27
C TYR A 201 -2.20 -1.74 -14.93
N ALA A 202 -1.22 -0.95 -14.50
CA ALA A 202 -0.52 -1.13 -13.22
C ALA A 202 -1.46 -0.95 -12.02
N THR A 203 -2.58 -0.24 -12.20
CA THR A 203 -3.64 -0.15 -11.16
C THR A 203 -4.42 -1.45 -10.98
N ARG A 204 -4.42 -2.32 -11.99
CA ARG A 204 -5.22 -3.56 -12.04
C ARG A 204 -4.39 -4.83 -11.89
N TYR A 205 -3.15 -4.80 -12.36
CA TYR A 205 -2.25 -5.95 -12.37
C TYR A 205 -0.94 -5.58 -11.68
N ASP A 206 -0.40 -6.51 -10.89
CA ASP A 206 0.96 -6.41 -10.37
C ASP A 206 1.93 -6.83 -11.48
N ILE A 207 2.22 -5.87 -12.35
CA ILE A 207 3.19 -5.98 -13.44
C ILE A 207 4.52 -5.49 -12.89
N GLY A 208 5.55 -6.34 -12.96
CA GLY A 208 6.91 -6.01 -12.53
C GLY A 208 7.55 -4.89 -13.36
N GLU A 209 8.89 -4.87 -13.47
CA GLU A 209 9.57 -3.78 -14.16
C GLU A 209 9.07 -3.55 -15.60
N MET A 210 8.66 -2.31 -15.87
CA MET A 210 8.15 -1.88 -17.17
C MET A 210 9.28 -1.82 -18.19
N VAL A 211 9.33 -2.79 -19.10
CA VAL A 211 10.28 -2.78 -20.23
C VAL A 211 9.56 -2.27 -21.48
N VAL A 212 9.92 -1.06 -21.91
CA VAL A 212 9.40 -0.44 -23.14
C VAL A 212 10.52 -0.32 -24.17
N PRO A 213 10.83 -1.40 -24.91
CA PRO A 213 11.92 -1.37 -25.88
C PRO A 213 11.54 -0.52 -27.09
N PHE A 214 12.44 0.39 -27.49
CA PHE A 214 12.28 1.10 -28.76
C PHE A 214 12.52 0.13 -29.92
N ASN A 215 11.50 -0.07 -30.76
CA ASN A 215 11.59 -0.94 -31.92
C ASN A 215 11.74 -0.10 -33.19
N SER A 216 12.99 0.02 -33.67
CA SER A 216 13.33 0.80 -34.86
C SER A 216 12.64 0.29 -36.13
N ASN A 217 12.38 -1.02 -36.24
CA ASN A 217 11.71 -1.58 -37.42
C ASN A 217 10.25 -1.13 -37.50
N LEU A 218 9.53 -1.17 -36.37
CA LEU A 218 8.15 -0.65 -36.29
C LEU A 218 8.09 0.86 -36.52
N ALA A 219 9.04 1.61 -35.95
CA ALA A 219 9.15 3.05 -36.17
C ALA A 219 9.34 3.39 -37.66
N LEU A 220 10.23 2.66 -38.34
CA LEU A 220 10.51 2.88 -39.77
C LEU A 220 9.30 2.51 -40.64
N GLN A 221 8.64 1.38 -40.36
CA GLN A 221 7.43 0.98 -41.08
C GLN A 221 6.30 2.02 -40.93
N ALA A 222 6.05 2.48 -39.70
CA ALA A 222 5.03 3.50 -39.45
C ALA A 222 5.34 4.81 -40.19
N ALA A 223 6.59 5.27 -40.16
CA ALA A 223 7.02 6.48 -40.87
C ALA A 223 6.88 6.33 -42.39
N LEU A 224 7.29 5.19 -42.97
CA LEU A 224 7.15 4.94 -44.41
C LEU A 224 5.68 4.92 -44.84
N ILE A 225 4.80 4.27 -44.08
CA ILE A 225 3.37 4.23 -44.38
C ILE A 225 2.78 5.66 -44.34
N ALA A 226 3.11 6.44 -43.31
CA ALA A 226 2.64 7.82 -43.19
C ALA A 226 3.10 8.69 -44.38
N ILE A 227 4.37 8.59 -44.77
CA ILE A 227 4.94 9.32 -45.90
C ILE A 227 4.26 8.91 -47.20
N VAL A 228 4.06 7.61 -47.44
CA VAL A 228 3.38 7.10 -48.65
C VAL A 228 1.95 7.61 -48.73
N PHE A 229 1.17 7.53 -47.66
CA PHE A 229 -0.22 8.03 -47.63
C PHE A 229 -0.28 9.53 -47.95
N THR A 230 0.60 10.32 -47.32
CA THR A 230 0.64 11.78 -47.52
C THR A 230 1.10 12.15 -48.93
N ALA A 231 2.09 11.42 -49.47
CA ALA A 231 2.58 11.61 -50.82
C ALA A 231 1.49 11.30 -51.87
N VAL A 232 0.77 10.19 -51.70
CA VAL A 232 -0.35 9.82 -52.59
C VAL A 232 -1.43 10.90 -52.57
N ALA A 233 -1.81 11.39 -51.39
CA ALA A 233 -2.79 12.47 -51.25
C ALA A 233 -2.34 13.77 -51.95
N ALA A 234 -1.07 14.15 -51.79
CA ALA A 234 -0.52 15.35 -52.41
C ALA A 234 -0.44 15.23 -53.94
N VAL A 235 -0.03 14.08 -54.46
CA VAL A 235 0.01 13.83 -55.92
C VAL A 235 -1.40 13.84 -56.50
N ALA A 236 -2.36 13.17 -55.86
CA ALA A 236 -3.76 13.15 -56.29
C ALA A 236 -4.32 14.57 -56.39
N SER A 237 -4.13 15.37 -55.33
CA SER A 237 -4.52 16.77 -55.27
C SER A 237 -3.96 17.60 -56.43
N ALA A 238 -2.64 17.52 -56.65
CA ALA A 238 -1.97 18.32 -57.67
C ALA A 238 -2.39 17.91 -59.09
N LEU A 239 -2.62 16.61 -59.33
CA LEU A 239 -3.06 16.10 -60.63
C LEU A 239 -4.49 16.49 -60.97
N ASP A 240 -5.41 16.44 -60.00
CA ASP A 240 -6.81 16.82 -60.22
C ASP A 240 -6.92 18.30 -60.61
N GLU A 241 -6.22 19.19 -59.90
CA GLU A 241 -6.23 20.62 -60.21
C GLU A 241 -5.54 20.93 -61.56
N LEU A 242 -4.45 20.23 -61.90
CA LEU A 242 -3.78 20.38 -63.20
C LEU A 242 -4.69 19.99 -64.37
N ARG A 243 -5.58 19.00 -64.20
CA ARG A 243 -6.57 18.60 -65.20
C ARG A 243 -7.64 19.68 -65.38
N GLU A 244 -8.11 20.27 -64.29
CA GLU A 244 -9.11 21.33 -64.30
C GLU A 244 -8.60 22.63 -64.94
N VAL A 245 -7.34 22.99 -64.70
CA VAL A 245 -6.69 24.13 -65.38
C VAL A 245 -6.56 23.90 -66.89
N LEU A 246 -6.25 22.68 -67.32
CA LEU A 246 -6.13 22.32 -68.73
C LEU A 246 -7.50 22.35 -69.45
N SER A 247 -8.56 21.81 -68.85
CA SER A 247 -9.90 21.79 -69.47
C SER A 247 -10.44 23.20 -69.71
N LEU A 248 -10.28 24.11 -68.74
CA LEU A 248 -10.75 25.51 -68.86
C LEU A 248 -9.99 26.30 -69.94
N SER A 249 -8.72 25.95 -70.20
CA SER A 249 -7.93 26.57 -71.28
C SER A 249 -8.39 26.15 -72.68
N HIS A 250 -8.84 24.90 -72.83
CA HIS A 250 -9.39 24.41 -74.09
C HIS A 250 -10.79 24.98 -74.35
N GLU A 251 -11.61 25.11 -73.32
CA GLU A 251 -12.97 25.65 -73.43
C GLU A 251 -12.96 27.15 -73.81
N THR A 252 -12.08 27.95 -73.19
CA THR A 252 -11.92 29.39 -73.53
C THR A 252 -11.29 29.65 -74.90
N GLN A 253 -10.49 28.70 -75.44
CA GLN A 253 -10.06 28.79 -76.83
C GLN A 253 -11.21 28.52 -77.79
N THR A 254 -12.08 27.54 -77.54
CA THR A 254 -13.22 27.24 -78.42
C THR A 254 -14.29 28.34 -78.47
N THR A 255 -14.51 29.11 -77.39
CA THR A 255 -15.51 30.20 -77.37
C THR A 255 -15.04 31.48 -78.07
N LYS A 256 -13.74 31.62 -78.38
CA LYS A 256 -13.19 32.80 -79.08
C LYS A 256 -13.12 32.64 -80.61
N ILE A 257 -13.47 31.46 -81.14
CA ILE A 257 -13.37 31.12 -82.57
C ILE A 257 -14.75 30.86 -83.21
N GLY A 258 -15.84 31.09 -82.48
CA GLY A 258 -17.22 31.11 -83.00
C GLY A 258 -17.82 32.50 -82.85
#